data_AF-A0A6J4VKI4-F1
#
_entry.id   AF-A0A6J4VKI4-F1
#
_cell.length_a   1.000
_cell.length_b   1.000
_cell.length_c   1.000
_cell.angle_alpha   90.00
_cell.angle_beta   90.00
_cell.angle_gamma   90.00
#
_symmetry.space_group_name_H-M   'P 1'
#
loop_
_entity.id
_entity.type
_entity.pdbx_description
1 polymer ?
#
loop_
_entity_poly.entity_id
_entity_poly.type
_entity_poly.pdbx_seq_one_letter_code
_entity_poly.pdbx_strand_id
1 'polypeptide(L)'
;MGNLDLAASVLSTGKAPMVLQAWRPVPVGRQPGLPSVRLRGEVPVDPAGGDFFRTVIEQRKRADPATEEGKRLGRFLKVLANSGAYGIFVEANPQELPPGETVPVAVYGPDDSPFGARAARPEAPGAFCFPPAAALITAGAKLILAQVERLVAGLGGTHVFCDTDSMAIVASEDGGLLPCPGGPHRTEDGREAVRALSWAEVEGVVGRLAALNPYDPAAVPGSVLKVEKVNFDPVTGQRRQLWCIGIAAKRYALVVREDGGIPIVVDHTRHGLGYLLDPSDPDDDEEPRGEQARWERALWAGIVRERLGLDADPLPWAERPAVTRLTVSSPWHLAAFAAANRGKPYADQGKPFNFMLSAPLAHQGRPTGVGSGDPFRLVAPFETDPRRWAWTTWTDLYSGRAYRVTADWPGGGDGVGGVQSLAAVAEAYPFHPEPKR
;
A
#
# COMPACT_ATOMS: atom_id res chain seq x y z
N MET A 1 -3.14 22.50 12.79
CA MET A 1 -2.09 21.49 13.11
C MET A 1 -2.30 21.00 14.53
N GLY A 2 -2.10 19.70 14.78
CA GLY A 2 -2.08 19.18 16.14
C GLY A 2 -0.78 19.60 16.85
N ASN A 3 -0.81 19.70 18.19
CA ASN A 3 0.39 19.99 18.99
C ASN A 3 1.55 19.01 18.68
N LEU A 4 1.23 17.76 18.35
CA LEU A 4 2.22 16.74 18.04
C LEU A 4 2.95 16.98 16.70
N ASP A 5 2.30 17.58 15.69
CA ASP A 5 2.98 17.97 14.44
C ASP A 5 3.99 19.10 14.71
N LEU A 6 3.69 20.02 15.63
CA LEU A 6 4.61 21.08 16.04
C LEU A 6 5.82 20.49 16.76
N ALA A 7 5.60 19.55 17.67
CA ALA A 7 6.68 18.84 18.35
C ALA A 7 7.57 18.06 17.35
N ALA A 8 6.96 17.37 16.38
CA ALA A 8 7.70 16.69 15.32
C ALA A 8 8.54 17.68 14.49
N SER A 9 7.95 18.82 14.11
CA SER A 9 8.67 19.89 13.40
C SER A 9 9.86 20.44 14.19
N VAL A 10 9.71 20.64 15.50
CA VAL A 10 10.81 21.06 16.38
C VAL A 10 11.93 20.01 16.40
N LEU A 11 11.59 18.73 16.50
CA LEU A 11 12.58 17.65 16.47
C LEU A 11 13.33 17.59 15.14
N SER A 12 12.63 17.77 14.01
CA SER A 12 13.23 17.69 12.68
C SER A 12 14.03 18.94 12.30
N THR A 13 13.59 20.13 12.70
CA THR A 13 14.18 21.41 12.24
C THR A 13 15.03 22.11 13.29
N GLY A 14 14.89 21.75 14.57
CA GLY A 14 15.47 22.48 15.70
C GLY A 14 14.84 23.85 15.95
N LYS A 15 13.78 24.23 15.22
CA LYS A 15 13.14 25.55 15.31
C LYS A 15 11.74 25.44 15.90
N ALA A 16 11.47 26.25 16.92
CA ALA A 16 10.13 26.40 17.47
C ALA A 16 9.28 27.31 16.55
N PRO A 17 8.15 26.83 16.00
CA PRO A 17 7.25 27.67 15.23
C PRO A 17 6.55 28.68 16.16
N MET A 18 6.21 29.86 15.61
CA MET A 18 5.41 30.85 16.32
C MET A 18 3.94 30.37 16.37
N VAL A 19 3.43 30.16 17.58
CA VAL A 19 2.03 29.75 17.79
C VAL A 19 1.14 30.99 17.84
N LEU A 20 0.32 31.18 16.81
CA LEU A 20 -0.63 32.30 16.73
C LEU A 20 -1.88 32.06 17.59
N GLN A 21 -2.37 30.81 17.60
CA GLN A 21 -3.58 30.43 18.31
C GLN A 21 -3.53 28.95 18.69
N ALA A 22 -4.08 28.61 19.86
CA ALA A 22 -4.26 27.24 20.32
C ALA A 22 -5.66 27.06 20.90
N TRP A 23 -6.28 25.93 20.58
CA TRP A 23 -7.57 25.52 21.14
C TRP A 23 -7.45 24.08 21.65
N ARG A 24 -8.23 23.76 22.67
CA ARG A 24 -8.25 22.43 23.29
C ARG A 24 -9.69 21.93 23.34
N PRO A 25 -10.02 20.84 22.62
CA PRO A 25 -11.25 20.11 22.85
C PRO A 25 -11.29 19.57 24.28
N VAL A 26 -12.40 19.79 24.96
CA VAL A 26 -12.67 19.21 26.26
C VAL A 26 -13.95 18.38 26.18
N PRO A 27 -13.96 17.15 26.69
CA PRO A 27 -15.16 16.34 26.69
C PRO A 27 -16.22 16.96 27.63
N VAL A 28 -17.49 16.89 27.23
CA VAL A 28 -18.62 17.33 28.06
C VAL A 28 -19.35 16.09 28.58
N GLY A 29 -18.95 15.65 29.78
CA GLY A 29 -19.54 14.49 30.44
C GLY A 29 -19.27 13.15 29.76
N ARG A 30 -20.03 12.14 30.16
CA ARG A 30 -20.06 10.80 29.56
C ARG A 30 -21.50 10.49 29.16
N GLN A 31 -21.68 9.82 28.02
CA GLN A 31 -23.00 9.38 27.60
C GLN A 31 -23.60 8.42 28.65
N PRO A 32 -24.82 8.67 29.16
CA PRO A 32 -25.45 7.80 30.14
C PRO A 32 -25.88 6.48 29.48
N GLY A 33 -25.91 5.42 30.27
CA GLY A 33 -26.46 4.12 29.86
C GLY A 33 -25.63 3.35 28.84
N LEU A 34 -24.32 3.62 28.72
CA LEU A 34 -23.43 2.81 27.89
C LEU A 34 -23.30 1.39 28.47
N PRO A 35 -23.79 0.34 27.79
CA PRO A 35 -23.70 -1.02 28.29
C PRO A 35 -22.29 -1.58 28.05
N SER A 36 -21.84 -2.47 28.94
CA SER A 36 -20.70 -3.33 28.63
C SER A 36 -21.03 -4.24 27.45
N VAL A 37 -20.04 -4.48 26.59
CA VAL A 37 -20.20 -5.32 25.40
C VAL A 37 -19.19 -6.46 25.40
N ARG A 38 -19.50 -7.54 24.67
CA ARG A 38 -18.52 -8.60 24.38
C ARG A 38 -18.22 -8.61 22.89
N LEU A 39 -17.03 -8.18 22.51
CA LEU A 39 -16.60 -8.20 21.11
C LEU A 39 -16.48 -9.65 20.66
N ARG A 40 -17.18 -10.00 19.58
CA ARG A 40 -17.31 -11.38 19.08
C ARG A 40 -17.83 -12.37 20.15
N GLY A 41 -18.56 -11.88 21.17
CA GLY A 41 -19.04 -12.71 22.28
C GLY A 41 -17.96 -13.13 23.29
N GLU A 42 -16.69 -12.79 23.06
CA GLU A 42 -15.56 -13.29 23.84
C GLU A 42 -14.92 -12.19 24.68
N VAL A 43 -14.53 -11.07 24.06
CA VAL A 43 -13.71 -10.03 24.68
C VAL A 43 -14.60 -9.02 25.40
N PRO A 44 -14.62 -8.98 26.75
CA PRO A 44 -15.41 -7.99 27.47
C PRO A 44 -14.79 -6.60 27.33
N VAL A 45 -15.63 -5.61 27.05
CA VAL A 45 -15.24 -4.21 27.04
C VAL A 45 -16.28 -3.40 27.81
N ASP A 46 -15.80 -2.67 28.82
CA ASP A 46 -16.58 -1.69 29.54
C ASP A 46 -16.22 -0.28 29.05
N PRO A 47 -17.12 0.39 28.31
CA PRO A 47 -16.87 1.75 27.81
C PRO A 47 -16.83 2.80 28.94
N ALA A 48 -17.31 2.48 30.14
CA ALA A 48 -17.28 3.40 31.28
C ALA A 48 -15.96 3.30 32.08
N GLY A 49 -15.35 2.11 32.15
CA GLY A 49 -14.19 1.85 33.01
C GLY A 49 -12.85 1.73 32.30
N GLY A 50 -12.83 1.40 31.01
CA GLY A 50 -11.61 1.01 30.30
C GLY A 50 -11.24 1.84 29.08
N ASP A 51 -10.04 1.58 28.55
CA ASP A 51 -9.62 2.04 27.23
C ASP A 51 -9.97 0.94 26.20
N PHE A 52 -10.90 1.27 25.31
CA PHE A 52 -11.40 0.37 24.27
C PHE A 52 -10.26 -0.12 23.36
N PHE A 53 -9.43 0.78 22.83
CA PHE A 53 -8.41 0.41 21.84
C PHE A 53 -7.23 -0.30 22.47
N ARG A 54 -6.84 0.09 23.69
CA ARG A 54 -5.86 -0.67 24.47
C ARG A 54 -6.32 -2.12 24.65
N THR A 55 -7.56 -2.31 25.06
CA THR A 55 -8.15 -3.65 25.26
C THR A 55 -8.15 -4.44 23.95
N VAL A 56 -8.59 -3.85 22.84
CA VAL A 56 -8.62 -4.50 21.51
C VAL A 56 -7.22 -4.95 21.08
N ILE A 57 -6.18 -4.11 21.25
CA ILE A 57 -4.82 -4.44 20.85
C ILE A 57 -4.21 -5.53 21.74
N GLU A 58 -4.36 -5.43 23.05
CA GLU A 58 -3.84 -6.44 23.96
C GLU A 58 -4.52 -7.80 23.74
N GLN A 59 -5.83 -7.82 23.55
CA GLN A 59 -6.57 -9.07 23.29
C GLN A 59 -6.22 -9.67 21.94
N ARG A 60 -5.97 -8.84 20.92
CA ARG A 60 -5.43 -9.31 19.64
C ARG A 60 -4.07 -9.98 19.81
N LYS A 61 -3.24 -9.50 20.74
CA LYS A 61 -1.90 -10.05 21.01
C LYS A 61 -1.94 -11.31 21.86
N ARG A 62 -2.93 -11.44 22.76
CA ARG A 62 -3.21 -12.65 23.54
C ARG A 62 -3.92 -13.75 22.75
N ALA A 63 -4.54 -13.42 21.61
CA ALA A 63 -5.21 -14.40 20.77
C ALA A 63 -4.21 -15.45 20.23
N ASP A 64 -4.51 -16.73 20.43
CA ASP A 64 -3.62 -17.84 20.06
C ASP A 64 -3.61 -18.06 18.53
N PRO A 65 -2.50 -17.77 17.83
CA PRO A 65 -2.41 -17.96 16.39
C PRO A 65 -2.36 -19.44 15.98
N ALA A 66 -2.16 -20.38 16.91
CA ALA A 66 -2.16 -21.82 16.62
C ALA A 66 -3.57 -22.38 16.41
N THR A 67 -4.60 -21.71 16.95
CA THR A 67 -6.00 -22.13 16.80
C THR A 67 -6.70 -21.36 15.68
N GLU A 68 -7.62 -22.01 14.98
CA GLU A 68 -8.44 -21.33 13.96
C GLU A 68 -9.30 -20.22 14.59
N GLU A 69 -9.81 -20.42 15.80
CA GLU A 69 -10.60 -19.39 16.47
C GLU A 69 -9.74 -18.19 16.89
N GLY A 70 -8.53 -18.41 17.42
CA GLY A 70 -7.60 -17.32 17.72
C GLY A 70 -7.13 -16.57 16.48
N LYS A 71 -6.89 -17.24 15.34
CA LYS A 71 -6.65 -16.58 14.04
C LYS A 71 -7.83 -15.69 13.62
N ARG A 72 -9.06 -16.19 13.76
CA ARG A 72 -10.28 -15.45 13.39
C ARG A 72 -10.52 -14.26 14.33
N LEU A 73 -10.35 -14.44 15.64
CA LEU A 73 -10.44 -13.37 16.63
C LEU A 73 -9.38 -12.30 16.37
N GLY A 74 -8.12 -12.70 16.17
CA GLY A 74 -7.02 -11.79 15.85
C GLY A 74 -7.27 -10.99 14.57
N ARG A 75 -7.84 -11.62 13.53
CA ARG A 75 -8.24 -10.92 12.29
C ARG A 75 -9.38 -9.94 12.54
N PHE A 76 -10.42 -10.35 13.27
CA PHE A 76 -11.54 -9.48 13.63
C PHE A 76 -11.07 -8.25 14.41
N LEU A 77 -10.28 -8.44 15.47
CA LEU A 77 -9.76 -7.34 16.30
C LEU A 77 -8.81 -6.42 15.52
N LYS A 78 -8.02 -6.97 14.57
CA LYS A 78 -7.18 -6.15 13.67
C LYS A 78 -8.05 -5.23 12.80
N VAL A 79 -9.09 -5.77 12.17
CA VAL A 79 -9.99 -4.99 11.31
C VAL A 79 -10.72 -3.93 12.14
N LEU A 80 -11.27 -4.32 13.29
CA LEU A 80 -11.97 -3.42 14.22
C LEU A 80 -11.07 -2.27 14.71
N ALA A 81 -9.82 -2.57 15.08
CA ALA A 81 -8.87 -1.54 15.51
C ALA A 81 -8.60 -0.55 14.37
N ASN A 82 -8.32 -1.04 13.16
CA ASN A 82 -7.99 -0.17 12.03
C ASN A 82 -9.18 0.69 11.57
N SER A 83 -10.39 0.13 11.51
CA SER A 83 -11.58 0.87 11.10
C SER A 83 -12.06 1.83 12.19
N GLY A 84 -12.07 1.39 13.45
CA GLY A 84 -12.60 2.15 14.58
C GLY A 84 -11.64 3.19 15.15
N ALA A 85 -10.33 2.97 15.10
CA ALA A 85 -9.39 3.92 15.72
C ALA A 85 -9.20 5.19 14.89
N TYR A 86 -9.19 5.09 13.56
CA TYR A 86 -8.92 6.22 12.67
C TYR A 86 -10.06 6.47 11.68
N GLY A 87 -10.51 5.45 10.94
CA GLY A 87 -11.38 5.61 9.78
C GLY A 87 -12.71 6.32 10.08
N ILE A 88 -13.37 5.97 11.18
CA ILE A 88 -14.66 6.58 11.56
C ILE A 88 -14.57 8.10 11.80
N PHE A 89 -13.40 8.62 12.19
CA PHE A 89 -13.23 10.04 12.52
C PHE A 89 -13.00 10.92 11.29
N VAL A 90 -12.71 10.33 10.13
CA VAL A 90 -12.53 11.01 8.84
C VAL A 90 -13.49 10.49 7.77
N GLU A 91 -14.50 9.73 8.18
CA GLU A 91 -15.49 9.19 7.27
C GLU A 91 -16.27 10.33 6.61
N ALA A 92 -16.23 10.36 5.28
CA ALA A 92 -17.00 11.25 4.43
C ALA A 92 -17.72 10.38 3.39
N ASN A 93 -19.05 10.49 3.36
CA ASN A 93 -19.92 9.67 2.56
C ASN A 93 -20.39 10.47 1.34
N PRO A 94 -19.97 10.10 0.11
CA PRO A 94 -20.43 10.78 -1.10
C PRO A 94 -21.91 10.52 -1.32
N GLN A 95 -22.63 11.57 -1.70
CA GLN A 95 -24.04 11.50 -2.08
C GLN A 95 -24.13 11.52 -3.61
N GLU A 96 -24.72 10.49 -4.22
CA GLU A 96 -24.96 10.49 -5.66
C GLU A 96 -26.16 11.39 -5.99
N LEU A 97 -25.91 12.42 -6.80
CA LEU A 97 -26.96 13.25 -7.37
C LEU A 97 -27.38 12.72 -8.75
N PRO A 98 -28.59 13.05 -9.23
CA PRO A 98 -28.99 12.72 -10.58
C PRO A 98 -28.03 13.28 -11.64
N PRO A 99 -27.89 12.63 -12.81
CA PRO A 99 -27.00 13.10 -13.87
C PRO A 99 -27.28 14.55 -14.29
N GLY A 100 -26.23 15.37 -14.34
CA GLY A 100 -26.31 16.78 -14.71
C GLY A 100 -26.69 17.71 -13.55
N GLU A 101 -27.11 17.17 -12.40
CA GLU A 101 -27.37 17.95 -11.21
C GLU A 101 -26.10 18.23 -10.41
N THR A 102 -26.05 19.41 -9.80
CA THR A 102 -24.98 19.83 -8.91
C THR A 102 -25.56 20.65 -7.77
N VAL A 103 -24.91 20.62 -6.60
CA VAL A 103 -25.27 21.49 -5.48
C VAL A 103 -24.11 22.42 -5.12
N PRO A 104 -24.39 23.64 -4.61
CA PRO A 104 -23.35 24.51 -4.09
C PRO A 104 -22.70 23.87 -2.84
N VAL A 105 -21.38 23.93 -2.76
CA VAL A 105 -20.58 23.47 -1.62
C VAL A 105 -19.54 24.52 -1.24
N ALA A 106 -19.18 24.58 0.03
CA ALA A 106 -18.03 25.35 0.50
C ALA A 106 -16.79 24.45 0.52
N VAL A 107 -15.73 24.89 -0.16
CA VAL A 107 -14.45 24.17 -0.20
C VAL A 107 -13.48 24.84 0.76
N TYR A 108 -12.97 24.05 1.70
CA TYR A 108 -11.97 24.48 2.67
C TYR A 108 -10.60 23.98 2.20
N GLY A 109 -9.71 24.91 1.88
CA GLY A 109 -8.35 24.66 1.44
C GLY A 109 -7.31 25.07 2.49
N PRO A 110 -6.03 25.17 2.09
CA PRO A 110 -4.98 25.72 2.96
C PRO A 110 -5.12 27.24 3.17
N ASP A 111 -5.91 27.92 2.34
CA ASP A 111 -6.17 29.35 2.46
C ASP A 111 -7.19 29.65 3.56
N ASP A 112 -7.06 30.81 4.21
CA ASP A 112 -7.90 31.23 5.33
C ASP A 112 -9.39 31.45 4.94
N SER A 113 -9.66 31.67 3.65
CA SER A 113 -11.00 31.91 3.14
C SER A 113 -11.49 30.70 2.34
N PRO A 114 -12.58 30.03 2.75
CA PRO A 114 -13.20 29.02 1.91
C PRO A 114 -13.76 29.66 0.63
N PHE A 115 -13.84 28.88 -0.44
CA PHE A 115 -14.47 29.32 -1.69
C PHE A 115 -15.67 28.45 -2.05
N GLY A 116 -16.62 29.02 -2.79
CA GLY A 116 -17.79 28.30 -3.28
C GLY A 116 -17.48 27.50 -4.54
N ALA A 117 -17.92 26.25 -4.59
CA ALA A 117 -17.89 25.40 -5.78
C ALA A 117 -19.24 24.71 -5.99
N ARG A 118 -19.39 24.01 -7.12
CA ARG A 118 -20.54 23.15 -7.39
C ARG A 118 -20.07 21.70 -7.51
N ALA A 119 -20.69 20.79 -6.78
CA ALA A 119 -20.34 19.38 -6.76
C ALA A 119 -21.51 18.51 -7.27
N ALA A 120 -21.20 17.57 -8.16
CA ALA A 120 -22.14 16.53 -8.60
C ALA A 120 -22.21 15.35 -7.60
N ARG A 121 -21.24 15.27 -6.68
CA ARG A 121 -21.17 14.26 -5.61
C ARG A 121 -20.72 14.94 -4.31
N PRO A 122 -21.59 15.69 -3.63
CA PRO A 122 -21.25 16.30 -2.36
C PRO A 122 -21.00 15.22 -1.30
N GLU A 123 -20.15 15.50 -0.32
CA GLU A 123 -19.81 14.57 0.75
C GLU A 123 -20.48 15.00 2.06
N ALA A 124 -21.09 14.04 2.77
CA ALA A 124 -21.61 14.25 4.11
C ALA A 124 -20.71 13.56 5.15
N PRO A 125 -20.40 14.19 6.29
CA PRO A 125 -19.63 13.53 7.34
C PRO A 125 -20.35 12.29 7.85
N GLY A 126 -19.60 11.21 8.11
CA GLY A 126 -20.10 10.01 8.77
C GLY A 126 -20.57 10.29 10.21
N ALA A 127 -21.33 9.36 10.79
CA ALA A 127 -22.00 9.55 12.08
C ALA A 127 -21.03 9.87 13.25
N PHE A 128 -19.78 9.41 13.17
CA PHE A 128 -18.74 9.64 14.17
C PHE A 128 -17.59 10.49 13.64
N CYS A 129 -17.78 11.17 12.51
CA CYS A 129 -16.76 11.99 11.89
C CYS A 129 -16.35 13.12 12.84
N PHE A 130 -15.08 13.10 13.24
CA PHE A 130 -14.47 14.10 14.11
C PHE A 130 -13.00 14.29 13.69
N PRO A 131 -12.76 15.05 12.60
CA PRO A 131 -11.43 15.21 12.01
C PRO A 131 -10.33 15.64 12.99
N PRO A 132 -10.58 16.45 14.04
CA PRO A 132 -9.56 16.75 15.04
C PRO A 132 -8.94 15.52 15.72
N ALA A 133 -9.72 14.47 16.02
CA ALA A 133 -9.19 13.25 16.60
C ALA A 133 -8.33 12.46 15.60
N ALA A 134 -8.78 12.35 14.35
CA ALA A 134 -8.01 11.70 13.29
C ALA A 134 -6.68 12.42 13.02
N ALA A 135 -6.71 13.76 12.97
CA ALA A 135 -5.51 14.56 12.83
C ALA A 135 -4.53 14.31 13.99
N LEU A 136 -5.02 14.23 15.24
CA LEU A 136 -4.17 13.92 16.40
C LEU A 136 -3.52 12.54 16.30
N ILE A 137 -4.25 11.53 15.82
CA ILE A 137 -3.72 10.17 15.63
C ILE A 137 -2.57 10.18 14.61
N THR A 138 -2.78 10.79 13.45
CA THR A 138 -1.73 10.88 12.42
C THR A 138 -0.53 11.71 12.89
N ALA A 139 -0.77 12.79 13.64
CA ALA A 139 0.29 13.61 14.22
C ALA A 139 1.10 12.83 15.28
N GLY A 140 0.46 11.96 16.05
CA GLY A 140 1.14 11.06 16.99
C GLY A 140 2.06 10.06 16.29
N ALA A 141 1.59 9.43 15.21
CA ALA A 141 2.42 8.52 14.40
C ALA A 141 3.64 9.25 13.79
N LYS A 142 3.43 10.44 13.23
CA LYS A 142 4.53 11.29 12.71
C LYS A 142 5.53 11.66 13.80
N LEU A 143 5.06 11.99 15.01
CA LEU A 143 5.94 12.31 16.14
C LEU A 143 6.78 11.11 16.56
N ILE A 144 6.24 9.88 16.54
CA ILE A 144 7.03 8.66 16.80
C ILE A 144 8.12 8.51 15.73
N LEU A 145 7.79 8.66 14.44
CA LEU A 145 8.78 8.57 13.36
C LEU A 145 9.85 9.67 13.44
N ALA A 146 9.46 10.92 13.75
CA ALA A 146 10.40 12.03 13.94
C ALA A 146 11.35 11.78 15.12
N GLN A 147 10.89 11.12 16.20
CA GLN A 147 11.75 10.70 17.29
C GLN A 147 12.76 9.63 16.84
N VAL A 148 12.32 8.63 16.08
CA VAL A 148 13.23 7.61 15.51
C VAL A 148 14.27 8.27 14.62
N GLU A 149 13.85 9.13 13.69
CA GLU A 149 14.74 9.87 12.80
C GLU A 149 15.77 10.68 13.59
N ARG A 150 15.32 11.41 14.63
CA ARG A 150 16.21 12.21 15.47
C ARG A 150 17.21 11.37 16.24
N LEU A 151 16.79 10.21 16.77
CA LEU A 151 17.66 9.28 17.49
C LEU A 151 18.71 8.66 16.55
N VAL A 152 18.30 8.24 15.35
CA VAL A 152 19.20 7.71 14.30
C VAL A 152 20.21 8.77 13.86
N ALA A 153 19.74 9.97 13.53
CA ALA A 153 20.60 11.09 13.14
C ALA A 153 21.53 11.54 14.29
N GLY A 154 21.08 11.43 15.54
CA GLY A 154 21.92 11.69 16.73
C GLY A 154 23.10 10.73 16.87
N LEU A 155 22.99 9.53 16.30
CA LEU A 155 24.09 8.56 16.17
C LEU A 155 24.86 8.75 14.85
N GLY A 156 24.57 9.78 14.07
CA GLY A 156 25.14 10.00 12.74
C GLY A 156 24.64 9.03 11.67
N GLY A 157 23.65 8.18 11.98
CA GLY A 157 23.05 7.24 11.04
C GLY A 157 22.09 7.92 10.07
N THR A 158 21.61 7.14 9.10
CA THR A 158 20.60 7.58 8.13
C THR A 158 19.59 6.45 7.84
N HIS A 159 18.61 6.72 6.99
CA HIS A 159 17.60 5.77 6.55
C HIS A 159 17.47 5.78 5.02
N VAL A 160 17.06 4.64 4.43
CA VAL A 160 16.82 4.49 2.99
C VAL A 160 15.46 5.07 2.60
N PHE A 161 14.45 4.77 3.41
CA PHE A 161 13.10 5.31 3.25
C PHE A 161 12.36 5.30 4.59
N CYS A 162 11.31 6.11 4.66
CA CYS A 162 10.40 6.22 5.79
C CYS A 162 8.97 6.25 5.25
N ASP A 163 8.16 5.27 5.65
CA ASP A 163 6.73 5.18 5.34
C ASP A 163 5.90 5.56 6.58
N THR A 164 4.57 5.56 6.47
CA THR A 164 3.66 6.07 7.51
C THR A 164 3.80 5.43 8.89
N ASP A 165 4.33 4.22 8.96
CA ASP A 165 4.42 3.39 10.17
C ASP A 165 5.74 2.61 10.27
N SER A 166 6.73 2.89 9.40
CA SER A 166 7.99 2.15 9.36
C SER A 166 9.15 2.98 8.82
N MET A 167 10.37 2.61 9.18
CA MET A 167 11.60 3.26 8.72
C MET A 167 12.66 2.20 8.43
N ALA A 168 13.27 2.26 7.24
CA ALA A 168 14.38 1.41 6.84
C ALA A 168 15.71 2.09 7.19
N ILE A 169 16.19 1.87 8.41
CA ILE A 169 17.47 2.43 8.89
C ILE A 169 18.63 1.75 8.16
N VAL A 170 19.63 2.52 7.69
CA VAL A 170 20.86 1.96 7.13
C VAL A 170 21.68 1.36 8.28
N ALA A 171 21.80 0.03 8.28
CA ALA A 171 22.46 -0.70 9.35
C ALA A 171 23.21 -1.95 8.85
N SER A 172 24.25 -2.31 9.59
CA SER A 172 25.00 -3.55 9.43
C SER A 172 25.31 -4.16 10.80
N GLU A 173 25.85 -5.38 10.83
CA GLU A 173 26.18 -6.07 12.08
C GLU A 173 27.01 -5.19 13.02
N ASP A 174 28.16 -4.72 12.54
CA ASP A 174 29.11 -3.92 13.31
C ASP A 174 28.98 -2.41 13.09
N GLY A 175 28.16 -1.98 12.13
CA GLY A 175 28.09 -0.59 11.70
C GLY A 175 29.31 -0.18 10.85
N GLY A 176 29.48 1.13 10.65
CA GLY A 176 30.64 1.68 9.95
C GLY A 176 30.27 2.57 8.77
N LEU A 177 31.25 2.87 7.92
CA LEU A 177 31.04 3.72 6.74
C LEU A 177 30.75 2.87 5.52
N LEU A 178 29.60 3.11 4.89
CA LEU A 178 29.18 2.49 3.65
C LEU A 178 29.38 3.47 2.49
N PRO A 179 30.19 3.13 1.47
CA PRO A 179 30.33 3.94 0.26
C PRO A 179 28.96 4.24 -0.35
N CYS A 180 28.67 5.53 -0.52
CA CYS A 180 27.39 6.04 -1.01
C CYS A 180 27.63 7.43 -1.62
N PRO A 181 27.62 7.56 -2.96
CA PRO A 181 27.70 8.85 -3.63
C PRO A 181 26.65 9.84 -3.11
N GLY A 182 27.05 11.08 -2.89
CA GLY A 182 26.26 12.13 -2.25
C GLY A 182 26.20 12.04 -0.72
N GLY A 183 26.81 11.02 -0.11
CA GLY A 183 26.84 10.82 1.33
C GLY A 183 27.66 11.90 2.07
N PRO A 184 27.26 12.28 3.30
CA PRO A 184 27.90 13.37 4.05
C PRO A 184 29.25 12.98 4.67
N HIS A 185 29.61 11.70 4.67
CA HIS A 185 30.88 11.19 5.20
C HIS A 185 31.86 10.83 4.06
N ARG A 186 33.08 10.47 4.46
CA ARG A 186 34.14 9.98 3.58
C ARG A 186 34.76 8.74 4.19
N THR A 187 34.93 7.69 3.40
CA THR A 187 35.74 6.52 3.75
C THR A 187 37.24 6.89 3.76
N GLU A 188 38.09 5.99 4.27
CA GLU A 188 39.54 6.20 4.32
C GLU A 188 40.17 6.43 2.94
N ASP A 189 39.61 5.83 1.89
CA ASP A 189 40.05 6.00 0.50
C ASP A 189 39.45 7.23 -0.19
N GLY A 190 38.71 8.07 0.54
CA GLY A 190 38.16 9.34 0.06
C GLY A 190 36.81 9.23 -0.66
N ARG A 191 36.21 8.03 -0.77
CA ARG A 191 34.87 7.90 -1.36
C ARG A 191 33.79 8.44 -0.43
N GLU A 192 32.80 9.12 -1.00
CA GLU A 192 31.60 9.58 -0.30
C GLU A 192 30.87 8.41 0.37
N ALA A 193 30.34 8.63 1.56
CA ALA A 193 29.75 7.57 2.37
C ALA A 193 28.64 8.04 3.29
N VAL A 194 27.82 7.09 3.72
CA VAL A 194 26.87 7.21 4.83
C VAL A 194 27.33 6.33 6.00
N ARG A 195 26.95 6.68 7.22
CA ARG A 195 27.17 5.82 8.38
C ARG A 195 26.04 4.80 8.49
N ALA A 196 26.38 3.52 8.40
CA ALA A 196 25.53 2.43 8.83
C ALA A 196 25.62 2.31 10.36
N LEU A 197 24.46 2.29 11.03
CA LEU A 197 24.41 1.95 12.45
C LEU A 197 24.71 0.47 12.66
N SER A 198 25.30 0.11 13.80
CA SER A 198 25.37 -1.30 14.20
C SER A 198 23.98 -1.82 14.57
N TRP A 199 23.78 -3.14 14.50
CA TRP A 199 22.52 -3.74 14.93
C TRP A 199 22.22 -3.41 16.40
N ALA A 200 23.24 -3.40 17.27
CA ALA A 200 23.10 -3.02 18.68
C ALA A 200 22.67 -1.55 18.86
N GLU A 201 23.18 -0.63 18.04
CA GLU A 201 22.75 0.77 18.04
C GLU A 201 21.28 0.90 17.63
N VAL A 202 20.82 0.15 16.62
CA VAL A 202 19.42 0.12 16.19
C VAL A 202 18.52 -0.43 17.31
N GLU A 203 18.91 -1.52 17.97
CA GLU A 203 18.17 -2.03 19.14
C GLU A 203 18.10 -0.99 20.27
N GLY A 204 19.18 -0.21 20.48
CA GLY A 204 19.19 0.90 21.42
C GLY A 204 18.17 1.99 21.10
N VAL A 205 18.01 2.32 19.81
CA VAL A 205 16.97 3.27 19.34
C VAL A 205 15.58 2.71 19.61
N VAL A 206 15.32 1.44 19.25
CA VAL A 206 14.04 0.77 19.50
C VAL A 206 13.72 0.70 20.99
N GLY A 207 14.72 0.34 21.81
CA GLY A 207 14.60 0.22 23.26
C GLY A 207 14.24 1.53 23.96
N ARG A 208 14.75 2.68 23.48
CA ARG A 208 14.37 3.99 24.02
C ARG A 208 12.87 4.28 23.89
N LEU A 209 12.22 3.74 22.86
CA LEU A 209 10.78 3.95 22.65
C LEU A 209 9.91 2.96 23.43
N ALA A 210 10.50 2.03 24.20
CA ALA A 210 9.74 1.17 25.10
C ALA A 210 9.00 1.94 26.20
N ALA A 211 9.52 3.10 26.61
CA ALA A 211 8.84 3.99 27.55
C ALA A 211 7.50 4.54 27.02
N LEU A 212 7.26 4.47 25.70
CA LEU A 212 6.01 4.91 25.08
C LEU A 212 4.96 3.81 25.00
N ASN A 213 5.26 2.58 25.46
CA ASN A 213 4.34 1.45 25.37
C ASN A 213 3.17 1.60 26.35
N PRO A 214 1.92 1.83 25.87
CA PRO A 214 0.78 2.06 26.74
C PRO A 214 0.07 0.76 27.16
N TYR A 215 0.52 -0.40 26.65
CA TYR A 215 -0.15 -1.68 26.81
C TYR A 215 0.36 -2.43 28.05
N ASP A 216 -0.40 -3.42 28.49
CA ASP A 216 0.08 -4.42 29.45
C ASP A 216 1.36 -5.10 28.92
N PRO A 217 2.50 -4.99 29.64
CA PRO A 217 3.76 -5.63 29.24
C PRO A 217 3.68 -7.15 29.07
N ALA A 218 2.73 -7.82 29.74
CA ALA A 218 2.50 -9.25 29.55
C ALA A 218 1.85 -9.56 28.19
N ALA A 219 1.07 -8.63 27.63
CA ALA A 219 0.45 -8.77 26.31
C ALA A 219 1.32 -8.23 25.17
N VAL A 220 1.98 -7.09 25.41
CA VAL A 220 2.84 -6.41 24.44
C VAL A 220 4.17 -6.07 25.12
N PRO A 221 5.11 -7.01 25.14
CA PRO A 221 6.40 -6.79 25.79
C PRO A 221 7.26 -5.82 24.99
N GLY A 222 8.11 -5.07 25.70
CA GLY A 222 9.16 -4.25 25.09
C GLY A 222 8.65 -2.98 24.42
N SER A 223 9.18 -2.69 23.23
CA SER A 223 8.93 -1.45 22.50
C SER A 223 7.63 -1.48 21.69
N VAL A 224 7.06 -0.30 21.47
CA VAL A 224 5.98 -0.10 20.49
C VAL A 224 6.47 -0.31 19.05
N LEU A 225 7.78 -0.23 18.84
CA LEU A 225 8.45 -0.56 17.59
C LEU A 225 8.99 -1.98 17.64
N LYS A 226 9.08 -2.62 16.47
CA LYS A 226 9.71 -3.93 16.29
C LYS A 226 10.65 -3.89 15.10
N VAL A 227 11.71 -4.69 15.15
CA VAL A 227 12.49 -5.03 13.96
C VAL A 227 11.68 -6.03 13.13
N GLU A 228 11.51 -5.76 11.83
CA GLU A 228 10.69 -6.61 10.97
C GLU A 228 11.33 -7.98 10.72
N LYS A 229 10.48 -9.01 10.61
CA LYS A 229 10.90 -10.41 10.50
C LYS A 229 11.85 -10.69 9.34
N VAL A 230 11.76 -9.90 8.27
CA VAL A 230 12.64 -10.02 7.08
C VAL A 230 14.13 -9.90 7.44
N ASN A 231 14.47 -9.20 8.52
CA ASN A 231 15.84 -9.06 9.04
C ASN A 231 16.38 -10.35 9.67
N PHE A 232 15.54 -11.37 9.83
CA PHE A 232 15.92 -12.65 10.42
C PHE A 232 15.76 -13.75 9.38
N ASP A 233 16.71 -14.68 9.38
CA ASP A 233 16.61 -15.89 8.60
C ASP A 233 15.43 -16.75 9.11
N PRO A 234 14.50 -17.16 8.25
CA PRO A 234 13.28 -17.85 8.68
C PRO A 234 13.53 -19.27 9.21
N VAL A 235 14.69 -19.87 8.92
CA VAL A 235 15.03 -21.23 9.34
C VAL A 235 15.80 -21.20 10.67
N THR A 236 16.85 -20.40 10.74
CA THR A 236 17.76 -20.33 11.90
C THR A 236 17.30 -19.32 12.96
N GLY A 237 16.46 -18.35 12.57
CA GLY A 237 16.05 -17.23 13.44
C GLY A 237 17.16 -16.20 13.70
N GLN A 238 18.36 -16.40 13.13
CA GLN A 238 19.47 -15.46 13.29
C GLN A 238 19.25 -14.21 12.44
N ARG A 239 19.75 -13.07 12.94
CA ARG A 239 19.70 -11.83 12.17
C ARG A 239 20.61 -11.98 10.95
N ARG A 240 20.12 -11.57 9.78
CA ARG A 240 20.83 -11.65 8.50
C ARG A 240 21.06 -10.26 7.92
N GLN A 241 22.15 -10.08 7.21
CA GLN A 241 22.42 -8.83 6.50
C GLN A 241 21.47 -8.71 5.30
N LEU A 242 20.80 -7.56 5.22
CA LEU A 242 19.98 -7.16 4.09
C LEU A 242 20.62 -5.97 3.38
N TRP A 243 20.46 -5.95 2.07
CA TRP A 243 20.75 -4.81 1.22
C TRP A 243 19.44 -4.28 0.67
N CYS A 244 19.35 -2.97 0.45
CA CYS A 244 18.15 -2.33 -0.07
C CYS A 244 18.46 -1.64 -1.39
N ILE A 245 17.59 -1.84 -2.37
CA ILE A 245 17.51 -0.98 -3.54
C ILE A 245 16.23 -0.14 -3.44
N GLY A 246 16.37 1.17 -3.38
CA GLY A 246 15.26 2.12 -3.47
C GLY A 246 15.32 2.86 -4.80
N ILE A 247 14.25 2.79 -5.59
CA ILE A 247 14.15 3.53 -6.87
C ILE A 247 13.22 4.73 -6.77
N ALA A 248 12.28 4.72 -5.82
CA ALA A 248 11.38 5.83 -5.52
C ALA A 248 10.71 5.61 -4.15
N ALA A 249 9.97 6.60 -3.66
CA ALA A 249 9.09 6.45 -2.53
C ALA A 249 8.09 5.31 -2.77
N LYS A 250 7.96 4.45 -1.75
CA LYS A 250 7.17 3.21 -1.80
C LYS A 250 7.61 2.22 -2.89
N ARG A 251 8.78 2.39 -3.53
CA ARG A 251 9.35 1.52 -4.57
C ARG A 251 10.77 1.08 -4.20
N TYR A 252 10.87 -0.08 -3.55
CA TYR A 252 12.10 -0.68 -3.07
C TYR A 252 12.03 -2.22 -3.08
N ALA A 253 13.20 -2.85 -3.08
CA ALA A 253 13.37 -4.26 -2.79
C ALA A 253 14.49 -4.47 -1.75
N LEU A 254 14.33 -5.50 -0.93
CA LEU A 254 15.33 -5.99 0.02
C LEU A 254 15.93 -7.27 -0.53
N VAL A 255 17.26 -7.36 -0.52
CA VAL A 255 18.01 -8.47 -1.08
C VAL A 255 19.00 -9.05 -0.08
N VAL A 256 19.17 -10.37 -0.13
CA VAL A 256 20.28 -11.07 0.51
C VAL A 256 21.33 -11.34 -0.56
N ARG A 257 22.60 -11.18 -0.21
CA ARG A 257 23.73 -11.49 -1.08
C ARG A 257 24.70 -12.36 -0.30
N GLU A 258 24.87 -13.60 -0.73
CA GLU A 258 25.97 -14.45 -0.28
C GLU A 258 27.26 -14.03 -1.00
N ASP A 259 28.42 -14.30 -0.41
CA ASP A 259 29.71 -13.90 -0.98
C ASP A 259 29.89 -14.43 -2.41
N GLY A 260 30.02 -13.52 -3.37
CA GLY A 260 30.11 -13.85 -4.80
C GLY A 260 28.80 -14.36 -5.44
N GLY A 261 27.72 -14.48 -4.67
CA GLY A 261 26.43 -14.99 -5.12
C GLY A 261 25.56 -13.96 -5.85
N ILE A 262 24.59 -14.48 -6.60
CA ILE A 262 23.52 -13.69 -7.22
C ILE A 262 22.63 -13.13 -6.11
N PRO A 263 22.29 -11.83 -6.13
CA PRO A 263 21.42 -11.23 -5.13
C PRO A 263 20.00 -11.81 -5.21
N ILE A 264 19.47 -12.22 -4.07
CA ILE A 264 18.14 -12.82 -3.95
C ILE A 264 17.21 -11.79 -3.32
N VAL A 265 16.16 -11.38 -4.05
CA VAL A 265 15.08 -10.55 -3.50
C VAL A 265 14.35 -11.35 -2.43
N VAL A 266 14.26 -10.83 -1.20
CA VAL A 266 13.58 -11.48 -0.07
C VAL A 266 12.36 -10.72 0.42
N ASP A 267 12.22 -9.45 0.04
CA ASP A 267 11.02 -8.65 0.23
C ASP A 267 11.01 -7.50 -0.79
N HIS A 268 9.83 -7.04 -1.14
CA HIS A 268 9.66 -5.99 -2.14
C HIS A 268 8.30 -5.33 -2.01
N THR A 269 8.24 -4.07 -2.41
CA THR A 269 6.95 -3.38 -2.50
C THR A 269 6.17 -3.75 -3.74
N ARG A 270 4.85 -3.70 -3.58
CA ARG A 270 3.84 -3.92 -4.62
C ARG A 270 3.27 -2.60 -5.15
N HIS A 271 3.77 -1.48 -4.65
CA HIS A 271 3.26 -0.16 -5.01
C HIS A 271 3.42 0.08 -6.51
N GLY A 272 2.35 0.48 -7.18
CA GLY A 272 2.33 0.64 -8.64
C GLY A 272 2.21 -0.66 -9.44
N LEU A 273 2.17 -1.84 -8.79
CA LEU A 273 1.96 -3.14 -9.45
C LEU A 273 0.67 -3.83 -9.00
N GLY A 274 0.20 -3.56 -7.78
CA GLY A 274 -0.94 -4.28 -7.17
C GLY A 274 -2.30 -4.12 -7.87
N TYR A 275 -2.41 -3.27 -8.90
CA TYR A 275 -3.61 -3.17 -9.73
C TYR A 275 -3.67 -4.24 -10.83
N LEU A 276 -2.53 -4.90 -11.11
CA LEU A 276 -2.38 -5.96 -12.09
C LEU A 276 -2.68 -7.33 -11.46
N LEU A 277 -3.23 -8.22 -12.28
CA LEU A 277 -3.40 -9.63 -11.96
C LEU A 277 -2.07 -10.38 -12.13
N ASP A 278 -1.91 -11.45 -11.35
CA ASP A 278 -0.76 -12.34 -11.45
C ASP A 278 -0.73 -13.00 -12.85
N PRO A 279 0.32 -12.78 -13.64
CA PRO A 279 0.44 -13.31 -14.98
C PRO A 279 1.17 -14.66 -15.02
N SER A 280 1.48 -15.29 -13.88
CA SER A 280 2.19 -16.57 -13.81
C SER A 280 1.36 -17.73 -14.40
N ASP A 281 2.03 -18.78 -14.87
CA ASP A 281 1.35 -19.98 -15.37
C ASP A 281 0.65 -20.73 -14.21
N PRO A 282 -0.65 -21.07 -14.32
CA PRO A 282 -1.35 -21.81 -13.27
C PRO A 282 -0.90 -23.26 -13.10
N ASP A 283 -0.29 -23.87 -14.13
CA ASP A 283 0.15 -25.28 -14.12
C ASP A 283 1.61 -25.44 -13.68
N ASP A 284 2.27 -24.35 -13.28
CA ASP A 284 3.57 -24.39 -12.61
C ASP A 284 3.35 -24.93 -11.19
N ASP A 285 3.24 -26.27 -11.07
CA ASP A 285 2.87 -27.05 -9.87
C ASP A 285 3.95 -27.01 -8.76
N GLU A 286 5.08 -26.36 -8.99
CA GLU A 286 6.19 -26.35 -8.04
C GLU A 286 6.02 -25.39 -6.84
N GLU A 287 5.09 -24.42 -6.86
CA GLU A 287 5.03 -23.43 -5.75
C GLU A 287 3.61 -22.93 -5.36
N PRO A 288 3.27 -22.83 -4.06
CA PRO A 288 1.93 -22.48 -3.59
C PRO A 288 1.54 -21.03 -3.91
N ARG A 289 0.31 -20.85 -4.43
CA ARG A 289 -0.30 -19.54 -4.70
C ARG A 289 -0.64 -18.82 -3.38
N GLY A 290 0.22 -17.91 -2.90
CA GLY A 290 -0.06 -17.10 -1.72
C GLY A 290 0.98 -16.02 -1.36
N GLU A 291 0.48 -14.83 -1.01
CA GLU A 291 1.08 -13.71 -0.25
C GLU A 291 2.55 -13.25 -0.48
N GLN A 292 3.16 -13.57 -1.63
CA GLN A 292 4.33 -12.87 -2.20
C GLN A 292 4.38 -13.22 -3.69
N ALA A 293 3.78 -12.39 -4.55
CA ALA A 293 3.57 -12.73 -5.95
C ALA A 293 4.90 -12.92 -6.70
N ARG A 294 5.20 -14.16 -7.11
CA ARG A 294 6.47 -14.57 -7.75
C ARG A 294 6.82 -13.71 -8.96
N TRP A 295 5.83 -13.29 -9.73
CA TRP A 295 6.05 -12.40 -10.88
C TRP A 295 6.58 -11.01 -10.46
N GLU A 296 6.08 -10.43 -9.37
CA GLU A 296 6.59 -9.15 -8.85
C GLU A 296 8.04 -9.33 -8.37
N ARG A 297 8.35 -10.46 -7.71
CA ARG A 297 9.71 -10.81 -7.29
C ARG A 297 10.64 -10.99 -8.48
N ALA A 298 10.20 -11.65 -9.55
CA ALA A 298 10.97 -11.81 -10.78
C ALA A 298 11.23 -10.47 -11.47
N LEU A 299 10.23 -9.59 -11.52
CA LEU A 299 10.38 -8.21 -12.00
C LEU A 299 11.43 -7.45 -11.18
N TRP A 300 11.33 -7.49 -9.85
CA TRP A 300 12.31 -6.86 -8.97
C TRP A 300 13.70 -7.49 -9.07
N ALA A 301 13.80 -8.79 -9.26
CA ALA A 301 15.08 -9.47 -9.50
C ALA A 301 15.74 -8.97 -10.78
N GLY A 302 14.97 -8.79 -11.87
CA GLY A 302 15.46 -8.14 -13.09
C GLY A 302 16.00 -6.74 -12.83
N ILE A 303 15.22 -5.89 -12.13
CA ILE A 303 15.65 -4.52 -11.77
C ILE A 303 16.94 -4.53 -10.94
N VAL A 304 17.02 -5.40 -9.93
CA VAL A 304 18.21 -5.53 -9.07
C VAL A 304 19.43 -5.93 -9.89
N ARG A 305 19.28 -6.92 -10.79
CA ARG A 305 20.37 -7.43 -11.63
C ARG A 305 20.88 -6.35 -12.58
N GLU A 306 19.99 -5.67 -13.30
CA GLU A 306 20.36 -4.56 -14.19
C GLU A 306 21.11 -3.46 -13.45
N ARG A 307 20.65 -3.10 -12.24
CA ARG A 307 21.27 -2.05 -11.41
C ARG A 307 22.64 -2.43 -10.88
N LEU A 308 22.94 -3.72 -10.82
CA LEU A 308 24.24 -4.26 -10.46
C LEU A 308 25.11 -4.59 -11.68
N GLY A 309 24.65 -4.26 -12.90
CA GLY A 309 25.36 -4.57 -14.14
C GLY A 309 25.37 -6.06 -14.48
N LEU A 310 24.39 -6.82 -13.99
CA LEU A 310 24.19 -8.24 -14.27
C LEU A 310 23.09 -8.40 -15.33
N ASP A 311 23.22 -9.41 -16.17
CA ASP A 311 22.17 -9.75 -17.15
C ASP A 311 20.89 -10.15 -16.41
N ALA A 312 19.75 -9.53 -16.76
CA ALA A 312 18.46 -9.91 -16.21
C ALA A 312 17.94 -11.20 -16.86
N ASP A 313 17.32 -12.06 -16.06
CA ASP A 313 16.66 -13.26 -16.57
C ASP A 313 15.40 -12.87 -17.36
N PRO A 314 15.10 -13.54 -18.50
CA PRO A 314 13.91 -13.24 -19.27
C PRO A 314 12.65 -13.53 -18.45
N LEU A 315 11.69 -12.62 -18.50
CA LEU A 315 10.41 -12.78 -17.79
C LEU A 315 9.49 -13.70 -18.63
N PRO A 316 9.08 -14.89 -18.15
CA PRO A 316 8.29 -15.84 -18.95
C PRO A 316 6.91 -15.30 -19.39
N TRP A 317 6.44 -14.26 -18.72
CA TRP A 317 5.15 -13.61 -18.93
C TRP A 317 5.25 -12.21 -19.57
N ALA A 318 6.44 -11.78 -20.01
CA ALA A 318 6.68 -10.43 -20.52
C ALA A 318 5.71 -10.05 -21.66
N GLU A 319 5.46 -10.99 -22.56
CA GLU A 319 4.60 -10.80 -23.73
C GLU A 319 3.10 -10.92 -23.43
N ARG A 320 2.71 -11.24 -22.18
CA ARG A 320 1.29 -11.33 -21.81
C ARG A 320 0.71 -9.91 -21.65
N PRO A 321 -0.58 -9.71 -21.96
CA PRO A 321 -1.27 -8.46 -21.66
C PRO A 321 -1.21 -8.13 -20.15
N ALA A 322 -0.99 -6.86 -19.84
CA ALA A 322 -1.19 -6.31 -18.51
C ALA A 322 -2.70 -6.24 -18.23
N VAL A 323 -3.19 -7.05 -17.29
CA VAL A 323 -4.63 -7.17 -17.00
C VAL A 323 -4.94 -6.77 -15.58
N THR A 324 -6.08 -6.09 -15.41
CA THR A 324 -6.61 -5.61 -14.14
C THR A 324 -7.95 -6.26 -13.85
N ARG A 325 -8.34 -6.29 -12.57
CA ARG A 325 -9.64 -6.81 -12.14
C ARG A 325 -10.57 -5.67 -11.75
N LEU A 326 -11.75 -5.63 -12.37
CA LEU A 326 -12.84 -4.74 -11.99
C LEU A 326 -14.00 -5.54 -11.38
N THR A 327 -14.73 -4.94 -10.45
CA THR A 327 -15.98 -5.50 -9.92
C THR A 327 -17.15 -5.00 -10.76
N VAL A 328 -18.09 -5.88 -11.09
CA VAL A 328 -19.35 -5.55 -11.77
C VAL A 328 -20.29 -4.88 -10.75
N SER A 329 -20.08 -3.59 -10.51
CA SER A 329 -20.79 -2.81 -9.49
C SER A 329 -21.94 -1.95 -10.02
N SER A 330 -22.18 -1.95 -11.34
CA SER A 330 -23.25 -1.15 -11.95
C SER A 330 -23.97 -1.90 -13.08
N PRO A 331 -25.22 -1.54 -13.40
CA PRO A 331 -25.93 -2.10 -14.55
C PRO A 331 -25.19 -1.91 -15.87
N TRP A 332 -24.44 -0.81 -15.99
CA TRP A 332 -23.63 -0.51 -17.18
C TRP A 332 -22.45 -1.49 -17.34
N HIS A 333 -21.74 -1.83 -16.25
CA HIS A 333 -20.74 -2.91 -16.28
C HIS A 333 -21.37 -4.26 -16.64
N LEU A 334 -22.56 -4.54 -16.12
CA LEU A 334 -23.27 -5.79 -16.41
C LEU A 334 -23.68 -5.88 -17.89
N ALA A 335 -24.03 -4.76 -18.53
CA ALA A 335 -24.40 -4.72 -19.95
C ALA A 335 -23.28 -5.22 -20.87
N ALA A 336 -22.01 -5.03 -20.51
CA ALA A 336 -20.87 -5.59 -21.27
C ALA A 336 -20.87 -7.13 -21.33
N PHE A 337 -21.53 -7.79 -20.38
CA PHE A 337 -21.70 -9.24 -20.37
C PHE A 337 -22.88 -9.72 -21.19
N ALA A 338 -23.74 -8.85 -21.74
CA ALA A 338 -24.96 -9.26 -22.43
C ALA A 338 -24.69 -10.24 -23.60
N ALA A 339 -23.63 -9.98 -24.37
CA ALA A 339 -23.18 -10.89 -25.43
C ALA A 339 -22.61 -12.20 -24.85
N ALA A 340 -21.76 -12.10 -23.83
CA ALA A 340 -21.11 -13.26 -23.19
C ALA A 340 -22.07 -14.14 -22.37
N ASN A 341 -23.21 -13.60 -21.94
CA ASN A 341 -24.25 -14.29 -21.16
C ASN A 341 -25.30 -14.97 -22.05
N ARG A 342 -25.37 -14.61 -23.34
CA ARG A 342 -26.40 -15.12 -24.25
C ARG A 342 -26.31 -16.64 -24.36
N GLY A 343 -27.43 -17.32 -24.12
CA GLY A 343 -27.53 -18.78 -24.21
C GLY A 343 -26.88 -19.55 -23.06
N LYS A 344 -26.31 -18.88 -22.05
CA LYS A 344 -25.75 -19.53 -20.87
C LYS A 344 -26.80 -19.71 -19.77
N PRO A 345 -26.78 -20.83 -19.02
CA PRO A 345 -27.51 -20.96 -17.77
C PRO A 345 -27.14 -19.84 -16.79
N TYR A 346 -28.07 -19.42 -15.94
CA TYR A 346 -27.85 -18.32 -14.99
C TYR A 346 -26.62 -18.53 -14.08
N ALA A 347 -26.33 -19.79 -13.74
CA ALA A 347 -25.14 -20.16 -12.96
C ALA A 347 -23.83 -19.69 -13.62
N ASP A 348 -23.77 -19.74 -14.95
CA ASP A 348 -22.58 -19.48 -15.77
C ASP A 348 -22.55 -18.04 -16.36
N GLN A 349 -23.52 -17.21 -15.99
CA GLN A 349 -23.58 -15.81 -16.41
C GLN A 349 -22.71 -14.92 -15.53
N GLY A 350 -22.16 -13.85 -16.13
CA GLY A 350 -21.69 -12.68 -15.41
C GLY A 350 -22.86 -12.04 -14.68
N LYS A 351 -22.72 -11.88 -13.37
CA LYS A 351 -23.74 -11.37 -12.43
C LYS A 351 -23.26 -10.09 -11.74
N PRO A 352 -24.16 -9.28 -11.17
CA PRO A 352 -23.76 -8.24 -10.23
C PRO A 352 -22.79 -8.79 -9.18
N PHE A 353 -21.78 -7.99 -8.83
CA PHE A 353 -20.72 -8.31 -7.88
C PHE A 353 -19.71 -9.40 -8.31
N ASN A 354 -19.87 -9.98 -9.51
CA ASN A 354 -18.79 -10.76 -10.12
C ASN A 354 -17.61 -9.86 -10.51
N PHE A 355 -16.52 -10.48 -10.93
CA PHE A 355 -15.36 -9.78 -11.50
C PHE A 355 -15.38 -9.79 -13.03
N MET A 356 -14.66 -8.83 -13.61
CA MET A 356 -14.36 -8.74 -15.04
C MET A 356 -12.90 -8.31 -15.22
N LEU A 357 -12.31 -8.67 -16.35
CA LEU A 357 -10.99 -8.23 -16.75
C LEU A 357 -11.07 -6.87 -17.44
N SER A 358 -10.04 -6.05 -17.27
CA SER A 358 -9.84 -4.80 -18.00
C SER A 358 -8.36 -4.67 -18.36
N ALA A 359 -8.06 -4.28 -19.59
CA ALA A 359 -6.69 -4.13 -20.08
C ALA A 359 -6.41 -2.65 -20.43
N PRO A 360 -5.36 -2.03 -19.86
CA PRO A 360 -4.88 -0.73 -20.31
C PRO A 360 -4.42 -0.80 -21.77
N LEU A 361 -4.68 0.26 -22.54
CA LEU A 361 -4.22 0.34 -23.92
C LEU A 361 -2.72 0.63 -23.96
N ALA A 362 -2.04 0.06 -24.95
CA ALA A 362 -0.71 0.52 -25.33
C ALA A 362 -0.77 1.94 -25.91
N HIS A 363 0.39 2.61 -26.00
CA HIS A 363 0.48 3.85 -26.77
C HIS A 363 -0.02 3.61 -28.20
N GLN A 364 -0.97 4.43 -28.66
CA GLN A 364 -1.68 4.25 -29.94
C GLN A 364 -2.37 2.88 -30.11
N GLY A 365 -2.68 2.18 -29.02
CA GLY A 365 -3.35 0.88 -29.02
C GLY A 365 -4.84 0.91 -29.38
N ARG A 366 -5.38 2.06 -29.79
CA ARG A 366 -6.78 2.16 -30.19
C ARG A 366 -6.99 1.45 -31.56
N PRO A 367 -8.01 0.59 -31.69
CA PRO A 367 -8.35 -0.02 -32.97
C PRO A 367 -8.69 1.00 -34.04
N THR A 368 -8.50 0.62 -35.30
CA THR A 368 -8.89 1.45 -36.45
C THR A 368 -10.40 1.74 -36.43
N GLY A 369 -10.77 3.01 -36.65
CA GLY A 369 -12.18 3.44 -36.67
C GLY A 369 -12.75 3.86 -35.31
N VAL A 370 -11.99 3.75 -34.22
CA VAL A 370 -12.33 4.36 -32.92
C VAL A 370 -11.68 5.73 -32.84
N GLY A 371 -12.49 6.80 -32.72
CA GLY A 371 -11.98 8.16 -32.62
C GLY A 371 -11.09 8.37 -31.40
N SER A 372 -10.12 9.28 -31.49
CA SER A 372 -9.23 9.60 -30.37
C SER A 372 -9.97 10.23 -29.18
N GLY A 373 -11.06 10.95 -29.46
CA GLY A 373 -11.93 11.57 -28.46
C GLY A 373 -13.03 10.65 -27.91
N ASP A 374 -13.24 9.47 -28.50
CA ASP A 374 -14.31 8.57 -28.08
C ASP A 374 -13.91 7.82 -26.80
N PRO A 375 -14.83 7.66 -25.83
CA PRO A 375 -14.55 6.80 -24.68
C PRO A 375 -14.38 5.36 -25.18
N PHE A 376 -13.31 4.71 -24.73
CA PHE A 376 -12.98 3.34 -25.15
C PHE A 376 -12.34 2.60 -23.98
N ARG A 377 -12.88 1.44 -23.62
CA ARG A 377 -12.32 0.59 -22.57
C ARG A 377 -12.59 -0.87 -22.86
N LEU A 378 -11.53 -1.64 -23.03
CA LEU A 378 -11.61 -3.07 -23.26
C LEU A 378 -11.85 -3.82 -21.96
N VAL A 379 -12.89 -4.62 -21.96
CA VAL A 379 -13.27 -5.50 -20.86
C VAL A 379 -13.54 -6.91 -21.33
N ALA A 380 -13.34 -7.90 -20.47
CA ALA A 380 -13.63 -9.29 -20.79
C ALA A 380 -14.23 -10.02 -19.58
N PRO A 381 -14.94 -11.15 -19.79
CA PRO A 381 -15.29 -12.04 -18.70
C PRO A 381 -14.07 -12.42 -17.86
N PHE A 382 -14.27 -12.61 -16.56
CA PHE A 382 -13.18 -13.01 -15.68
C PHE A 382 -12.60 -14.36 -16.13
N GLU A 383 -11.29 -14.37 -16.39
CA GLU A 383 -10.53 -15.55 -16.79
C GLU A 383 -9.36 -15.71 -15.82
N THR A 384 -9.33 -16.86 -15.17
CA THR A 384 -8.36 -17.20 -14.13
C THR A 384 -7.03 -17.66 -14.70
N ASP A 385 -6.99 -18.18 -15.93
CA ASP A 385 -5.76 -18.61 -16.60
C ASP A 385 -5.16 -17.44 -17.42
N PRO A 386 -4.01 -16.88 -17.00
CA PRO A 386 -3.39 -15.76 -17.71
C PRO A 386 -2.97 -16.06 -19.13
N ARG A 387 -2.75 -17.33 -19.48
CA ARG A 387 -2.41 -17.76 -20.84
C ARG A 387 -3.54 -17.49 -21.82
N ARG A 388 -4.78 -17.42 -21.32
CA ARG A 388 -5.99 -17.24 -22.12
C ARG A 388 -6.35 -15.76 -22.32
N TRP A 389 -5.75 -14.83 -21.59
CA TRP A 389 -6.12 -13.40 -21.66
C TRP A 389 -6.02 -12.80 -23.07
N ALA A 390 -4.99 -13.15 -23.84
CA ALA A 390 -4.82 -12.68 -25.22
C ALA A 390 -5.84 -13.29 -26.20
N TRP A 391 -6.35 -14.49 -25.89
CA TRP A 391 -7.25 -15.26 -26.75
C TRP A 391 -8.72 -15.06 -26.42
N THR A 392 -9.03 -14.43 -25.28
CA THR A 392 -10.40 -14.09 -24.90
C THR A 392 -10.97 -13.01 -25.82
N THR A 393 -12.28 -13.04 -26.05
CA THR A 393 -12.98 -11.94 -26.72
C THR A 393 -13.13 -10.76 -25.77
N TRP A 394 -12.58 -9.61 -26.17
CA TRP A 394 -12.70 -8.37 -25.43
C TRP A 394 -13.85 -7.54 -25.99
N THR A 395 -14.56 -6.84 -25.14
CA THR A 395 -15.69 -5.97 -25.50
C THR A 395 -15.32 -4.55 -25.13
N ASP A 396 -15.55 -3.60 -26.02
CA ASP A 396 -15.53 -2.19 -25.62
C ASP A 396 -16.77 -1.90 -24.77
N LEU A 397 -16.53 -1.45 -23.55
CA LEU A 397 -17.55 -1.19 -22.54
C LEU A 397 -18.57 -0.11 -22.97
N TYR A 398 -18.20 0.78 -23.90
CA TYR A 398 -19.06 1.86 -24.36
C TYR A 398 -19.89 1.47 -25.59
N SER A 399 -19.24 0.96 -26.65
CA SER A 399 -19.93 0.58 -27.89
C SER A 399 -20.55 -0.81 -27.87
N GLY A 400 -20.11 -1.69 -26.95
CA GLY A 400 -20.47 -3.11 -26.94
C GLY A 400 -19.84 -3.93 -28.08
N ARG A 401 -18.98 -3.32 -28.91
CA ARG A 401 -18.30 -4.00 -30.02
C ARG A 401 -17.22 -4.94 -29.48
N ALA A 402 -17.09 -6.11 -30.09
CA ALA A 402 -16.06 -7.09 -29.78
C ALA A 402 -14.74 -6.79 -30.51
N TYR A 403 -13.62 -7.07 -29.83
CA TYR A 403 -12.25 -6.89 -30.28
C TYR A 403 -11.40 -8.09 -29.85
N ARG A 404 -10.39 -8.40 -30.65
CA ARG A 404 -9.21 -9.16 -30.20
C ARG A 404 -8.18 -8.19 -29.61
N VAL A 405 -7.26 -8.68 -28.81
CA VAL A 405 -6.18 -7.86 -28.26
C VAL A 405 -4.81 -8.45 -28.57
N THR A 406 -3.81 -7.58 -28.67
CA THR A 406 -2.40 -7.98 -28.75
C THR A 406 -1.55 -7.09 -27.84
N ALA A 407 -0.58 -7.71 -27.17
CA ALA A 407 0.43 -7.03 -26.37
C ALA A 407 1.64 -6.60 -27.20
N ASP A 408 1.84 -7.25 -28.37
CA ASP A 408 2.77 -6.85 -29.41
C ASP A 408 1.99 -6.05 -30.46
N TRP A 409 1.96 -4.72 -30.29
CA TRP A 409 1.17 -3.81 -31.14
C TRP A 409 2.06 -3.14 -32.20
N PRO A 410 2.03 -3.59 -33.47
CA PRO A 410 2.80 -2.97 -34.54
C PRO A 410 2.15 -1.69 -35.12
N GLY A 411 0.91 -1.37 -34.72
CA GLY A 411 0.15 -0.21 -35.20
C GLY A 411 -0.92 -0.56 -36.23
N GLY A 412 -2.19 -0.32 -35.87
CA GLY A 412 -3.34 -0.41 -36.77
C GLY A 412 -3.86 -1.83 -37.00
N GLY A 413 -5.18 -2.01 -36.83
CA GLY A 413 -5.87 -3.27 -37.05
C GLY A 413 -7.37 -3.11 -36.86
N ASP A 414 -8.17 -3.49 -37.85
CA ASP A 414 -9.62 -3.51 -37.69
C ASP A 414 -10.02 -4.65 -36.75
N GLY A 415 -10.83 -4.33 -35.74
CA GLY A 415 -11.26 -5.29 -34.71
C GLY A 415 -10.14 -5.81 -33.80
N VAL A 416 -8.95 -5.18 -33.77
CA VAL A 416 -7.85 -5.53 -32.86
C VAL A 416 -7.42 -4.29 -32.07
N GLY A 417 -7.38 -4.40 -30.73
CA GLY A 417 -6.84 -3.37 -29.85
C GLY A 417 -5.44 -3.71 -29.35
N GLY A 418 -4.53 -2.75 -29.38
CA GLY A 418 -3.23 -2.83 -28.74
C GLY A 418 -3.35 -2.60 -27.25
N VAL A 419 -2.97 -3.58 -26.44
CA VAL A 419 -2.97 -3.49 -24.98
C VAL A 419 -1.54 -3.44 -24.46
N GLN A 420 -1.35 -2.84 -23.29
CA GLN A 420 -0.03 -2.76 -22.67
C GLN A 420 0.48 -4.17 -22.36
N SER A 421 1.72 -4.48 -22.75
CA SER A 421 2.40 -5.71 -22.36
C SER A 421 2.97 -5.60 -20.94
N LEU A 422 3.18 -6.73 -20.29
CA LEU A 422 3.87 -6.76 -19.00
C LEU A 422 5.36 -6.42 -19.12
N ALA A 423 5.99 -6.66 -20.27
CA ALA A 423 7.32 -6.16 -20.61
C ALA A 423 7.37 -4.63 -20.53
N ALA A 424 6.41 -3.95 -21.17
CA ALA A 424 6.32 -2.49 -21.15
C ALA A 424 6.04 -1.95 -19.74
N VAL A 425 5.27 -2.68 -18.92
CA VAL A 425 5.12 -2.34 -17.49
C VAL A 425 6.45 -2.46 -16.76
N ALA A 426 7.17 -3.57 -16.93
CA ALA A 426 8.44 -3.81 -16.25
C ALA A 426 9.51 -2.77 -16.65
N GLU A 427 9.59 -2.42 -17.93
CA GLU A 427 10.50 -1.39 -18.45
C GLU A 427 10.19 0.01 -17.89
N ALA A 428 8.90 0.39 -17.85
CA ALA A 428 8.50 1.70 -17.37
C ALA A 428 8.54 1.84 -15.83
N TYR A 429 8.40 0.72 -15.10
CA TYR A 429 8.22 0.72 -13.66
C TYR A 429 9.36 1.40 -12.87
N PRO A 430 10.65 1.21 -13.20
CA PRO A 430 11.77 1.92 -12.57
C PRO A 430 11.74 3.44 -12.76
N PHE A 431 11.16 3.92 -13.85
CA PHE A 431 11.24 5.31 -14.30
C PHE A 431 9.94 6.08 -14.14
N HIS A 432 8.85 5.41 -13.74
CA HIS A 432 7.56 6.06 -13.61
C HIS A 432 7.69 7.25 -12.64
N PRO A 433 7.36 8.48 -13.06
CA PRO A 433 7.52 9.65 -12.21
C PRO A 433 6.60 9.53 -10.99
N GLU A 434 7.08 10.01 -9.84
CA GLU A 434 6.22 10.19 -8.68
C GLU A 434 5.25 11.35 -8.94
N PRO A 435 3.93 11.15 -8.80
CA PRO A 435 2.99 12.26 -8.71
C PRO A 435 3.12 12.88 -7.32
N LYS A 436 4.24 13.56 -7.05
CA LYS A 436 4.39 14.46 -5.91
C LYS A 436 4.63 15.86 -6.46
N ARG A 437 3.54 16.62 -6.56
CA ARG A 437 3.59 18.09 -6.60
C ARG A 437 3.18 18.61 -5.24
#